data_AF-A0A331NM01-F1
#
_entry.id   AF-A0A331NM01-F1
#
_cell.length_a   1.000
_cell.length_b   1.000
_cell.length_c   1.000
_cell.angle_alpha   90.00
_cell.angle_beta   90.00
_cell.angle_gamma   90.00
#
_symmetry.space_group_name_H-M   'P 1'
#
loop_
_entity.id
_entity.type
_entity.pdbx_description
1 polymer ?
#
loop_
_entity_poly.entity_id
_entity_poly.type
_entity_poly.pdbx_seq_one_letter_code
_entity_poly.pdbx_strand_id
1 'polypeptide(L)' 'MKSFHEKILNLLILFIACILGIIVSFLCITLSIDVLVWMLTGTFDLTKADILKTIKIGCVIGTFTGAVFVIARLFKLKGF' A
#
# COMPACT_ATOMS: atom_id res chain seq x y z
N MET A 1 -11.47 27.70 12.09
CA MET A 1 -10.70 27.18 10.92
C MET A 1 -9.48 26.33 11.29
N LYS A 2 -8.76 26.59 12.41
CA LYS A 2 -7.59 25.77 12.81
C LYS A 2 -7.87 24.25 12.97
N SER A 3 -8.96 23.84 13.64
CA SER A 3 -9.20 22.41 13.89
C SER A 3 -9.66 21.59 12.68
N PHE A 4 -10.16 22.24 11.62
CA PHE A 4 -10.50 21.55 10.36
C PHE A 4 -9.25 21.18 9.58
N HIS A 5 -8.25 22.06 9.55
CA HIS A 5 -6.96 21.78 8.93
C HIS A 5 -6.25 20.60 9.59
N GLU A 6 -6.26 20.53 10.92
CA GLU A 6 -5.65 19.43 11.67
C GLU A 6 -6.34 18.08 11.40
N LYS A 7 -7.68 18.07 11.31
CA LYS A 7 -8.43 16.86 10.94
C LYS A 7 -8.13 16.39 9.52
N ILE A 8 -8.09 17.31 8.57
CA ILE A 8 -7.79 17.00 7.16
C ILE A 8 -6.35 16.49 7.03
N LEU A 9 -5.39 17.14 7.70
CA LEU A 9 -3.99 16.76 7.69
C LEU A 9 -3.79 15.36 8.30
N ASN A 10 -4.46 15.06 9.42
CA ASN A 10 -4.41 13.73 10.04
C ASN A 10 -5.03 12.64 9.13
N LEU A 11 -6.11 12.96 8.41
CA LEU A 11 -6.69 12.08 7.40
C LEU A 11 -5.72 11.79 6.25
N LEU A 12 -5.00 12.82 5.80
CA LEU A 12 -4.07 12.75 4.69
C LEU A 12 -2.81 11.96 5.07
N ILE A 13 -2.28 12.15 6.28
CA ILE A 13 -1.17 11.36 6.82
C ILE A 13 -1.56 9.88 6.91
N LEU A 14 -2.75 9.59 7.42
CA LEU A 14 -3.23 8.21 7.59
C LEU A 14 -3.46 7.52 6.23
N PHE A 15 -3.95 8.27 5.25
CA PHE A 15 -4.06 7.81 3.86
C PHE A 15 -2.68 7.49 3.25
N ILE A 16 -1.70 8.38 3.39
CA ILE A 16 -0.33 8.14 2.90
C ILE A 16 0.29 6.94 3.61
N ALA A 17 0.14 6.83 4.92
CA ALA A 17 0.65 5.70 5.71
C ALA A 17 0.03 4.36 5.27
N CYS A 18 -1.28 4.34 4.97
CA CYS A 18 -1.94 3.15 4.41
C CYS A 18 -1.39 2.77 3.03
N ILE A 19 -1.26 3.74 2.12
CA ILE A 19 -0.70 3.48 0.79
C ILE A 19 0.73 2.94 0.91
N LEU A 20 1.56 3.58 1.72
CA LEU A 20 2.95 3.19 1.91
C LEU A 20 3.04 1.79 2.51
N GLY A 21 2.22 1.48 3.53
CA GLY A 21 2.15 0.16 4.15
C GLY A 21 1.77 -0.93 3.14
N ILE A 22 0.75 -0.69 2.31
CA ILE A 22 0.32 -1.64 1.28
C ILE A 22 1.44 -1.86 0.25
N ILE A 23 2.08 -0.79 -0.23
CA ILE A 23 3.20 -0.91 -1.18
C ILE A 23 4.34 -1.75 -0.58
N VAL A 24 4.73 -1.48 0.67
CA VAL A 24 5.79 -2.23 1.36
C VAL A 24 5.40 -3.70 1.53
N SER A 25 4.16 -4.01 1.94
CA SER A 25 3.68 -5.39 2.05
C SER A 25 3.72 -6.14 0.73
N PHE A 26 3.26 -5.53 -0.37
CA PHE A 26 3.33 -6.14 -1.71
C PHE A 26 4.77 -6.36 -2.19
N LEU A 27 5.66 -5.41 -1.89
CA LEU A 27 7.08 -5.53 -2.20
C LEU A 27 7.73 -6.69 -1.42
N CYS A 28 7.42 -6.81 -0.13
CA CYS A 28 7.85 -7.91 0.72
C CYS A 28 7.34 -9.26 0.20
N ILE A 29 6.06 -9.37 -0.16
CA ILE A 29 5.50 -10.61 -0.71
C ILE A 29 6.24 -11.02 -2.00
N THR A 30 6.46 -10.06 -2.90
CA THR A 30 7.18 -10.32 -4.16
C THR A 30 8.61 -10.81 -3.89
N LEU A 31 9.33 -10.14 -2.99
CA LEU A 31 10.67 -10.57 -2.56
C LEU A 31 10.66 -11.96 -1.94
N SER A 32 9.70 -12.27 -1.07
CA SER A 32 9.59 -13.59 -0.42
C SER A 32 9.32 -14.70 -1.44
N ILE A 33 8.45 -14.45 -2.41
CA ILE A 33 8.17 -15.39 -3.51
C ILE A 33 9.45 -15.63 -4.32
N ASP A 34 10.17 -14.58 -4.68
CA ASP A 34 11.38 -14.69 -5.49
C ASP A 34 12.50 -15.44 -4.76
N VAL A 35 12.71 -15.16 -3.47
CA VAL A 35 13.65 -15.91 -2.62
C VAL A 35 13.24 -17.39 -2.51
N LEU A 36 11.94 -17.67 -2.41
CA LEU A 36 11.43 -19.04 -2.36
C LEU A 36 11.69 -19.77 -3.70
N VAL A 37 11.42 -19.12 -4.83
CA VAL A 37 11.70 -19.64 -6.18
C VAL A 37 13.20 -19.86 -6.36
N TRP A 38 14.04 -18.96 -5.85
CA TRP A 38 15.49 -19.12 -5.88
C TRP A 38 15.96 -20.33 -5.07
N MET A 39 15.41 -20.57 -3.87
CA MET A 39 15.73 -21.81 -3.12
C MET A 39 15.30 -23.08 -3.87
N LEU A 40 14.18 -23.05 -4.58
CA LEU A 40 13.62 -24.20 -5.29
C LEU A 40 14.35 -24.50 -6.61
N THR A 41 14.78 -23.46 -7.33
CA THR A 41 15.23 -23.57 -8.72
C THR A 41 16.72 -23.22 -8.89
N GLY A 42 17.34 -22.60 -7.90
CA GLY A 42 18.72 -22.12 -7.93
C GLY A 42 18.94 -20.84 -8.76
N THR A 43 17.92 -20.38 -9.49
CA THR A 43 17.94 -19.20 -10.34
C THR A 43 17.14 -18.06 -9.71
N PHE A 44 17.79 -16.91 -9.51
CA PHE A 44 17.16 -15.67 -9.03
C PHE A 44 16.92 -14.77 -10.25
N ASP A 45 15.67 -14.63 -10.67
CA ASP A 45 15.32 -13.93 -11.91
C ASP A 45 14.38 -12.74 -11.62
N LEU A 46 14.81 -11.91 -10.67
CA LEU A 46 14.05 -10.75 -10.23
C LEU A 46 14.25 -9.59 -11.23
N THR A 47 13.42 -9.58 -12.28
CA THR A 47 13.51 -8.58 -13.35
C THR A 47 12.97 -7.23 -12.89
N LYS A 48 13.66 -6.13 -13.24
CA LYS A 48 13.23 -4.74 -12.92
C LYS A 48 11.79 -4.43 -13.38
N ALA A 49 11.33 -5.12 -14.43
CA ALA A 49 9.97 -5.03 -14.94
C ALA A 49 8.93 -5.59 -13.95
N ASP A 50 9.22 -6.68 -13.25
CA ASP A 50 8.32 -7.27 -12.26
C ASP A 50 8.21 -6.42 -11.01
N ILE A 51 9.31 -5.81 -10.56
CA ILE A 51 9.29 -4.80 -9.48
C ILE A 51 8.36 -3.64 -9.85
N LEU A 52 8.50 -3.11 -11.07
CA LEU A 52 7.65 -2.00 -11.55
C LEU A 52 6.18 -2.40 -11.64
N LYS A 53 5.91 -3.67 -12.01
CA LYS A 53 4.56 -4.24 -12.08
C LYS A 53 3.94 -4.37 -10.68
N THR A 54 4.70 -4.89 -9.72
CA THR A 54 4.29 -4.96 -8.31
C THR A 54 4.01 -3.57 -7.74
N ILE A 55 4.86 -2.58 -8.00
CA ILE A 55 4.64 -1.21 -7.54
C ILE A 55 3.35 -0.63 -8.15
N LYS A 56 3.08 -0.86 -9.44
CA LYS A 56 1.83 -0.43 -10.08
C LYS A 56 0.61 -1.06 -9.43
N ILE A 57 0.64 -2.37 -9.19
CA ILE A 57 -0.47 -3.10 -8.55
C ILE A 57 -0.67 -2.61 -7.11
N GLY A 58 0.41 -2.49 -6.34
CA GLY A 58 0.39 -1.95 -4.98
C GLY A 58 -0.15 -0.53 -4.91
N CYS A 59 0.14 0.31 -5.90
CA CYS A 59 -0.38 1.67 -5.98
C CYS A 59 -1.88 1.69 -6.30
N VAL A 60 -2.36 0.84 -7.22
CA VAL A 60 -3.80 0.71 -7.55
C VAL A 60 -4.60 0.20 -6.34
N ILE A 61 -4.12 -0.86 -5.69
CA ILE A 61 -4.79 -1.42 -4.50
C ILE A 61 -4.69 -0.47 -3.31
N GLY A 62 -3.53 0.17 -3.12
CA GLY A 62 -3.30 1.15 -2.06
C GLY A 62 -4.20 2.37 -2.20
N THR A 63 -4.32 2.92 -3.40
CA THR A 63 -5.23 4.05 -3.66
C THR A 63 -6.69 3.67 -3.48
N PHE A 64 -7.12 2.50 -3.94
CA PHE A 64 -8.48 2.01 -3.73
C PHE A 64 -8.79 1.83 -2.23
N THR A 65 -7.93 1.13 -1.50
CA THR A 65 -8.10 0.86 -0.07
C THR A 65 -8.06 2.15 0.75
N GLY A 66 -7.12 3.04 0.44
CA GLY A 66 -7.03 4.36 1.07
C GLY A 66 -8.27 5.21 0.79
N ALA A 67 -8.81 5.18 -0.44
CA ALA A 67 -9.99 5.95 -0.80
C ALA A 67 -11.23 5.45 -0.03
N VAL A 68 -11.40 4.13 0.06
CA VAL A 68 -12.45 3.51 0.88
C VAL A 68 -12.32 3.93 2.35
N PHE A 69 -11.10 3.97 2.89
CA PHE A 69 -10.84 4.41 4.26
C PHE A 69 -11.21 5.88 4.49
N VAL A 70 -10.80 6.77 3.58
CA VAL A 70 -11.15 8.21 3.65
C VAL A 70 -12.67 8.40 3.58
N ILE A 71 -13.35 7.69 2.67
CA ILE A 71 -14.81 7.72 2.53
C ILE A 71 -15.48 7.22 3.81
N ALA A 72 -15.06 6.06 4.35
CA ALA A 72 -15.62 5.50 5.57
C ALA A 72 -15.50 6.47 6.77
N ARG A 73 -14.36 7.15 6.88
CA ARG A 73 -14.12 8.15 7.92
C ARG A 73 -14.94 9.43 7.71
N LEU A 74 -15.15 9.86 6.46
CA LEU A 74 -16.04 10.98 6.13
C LEU A 74 -17.49 10.69 6.51
N PHE A 75 -17.94 9.45 6.29
CA PHE A 75 -19.28 8.98 6.71
C PHE A 75 -19.43 8.76 8.22
N LYS A 76 -18.37 9.00 9.02
CA LYS A 76 -18.36 8.77 10.49
C LYS A 76 -18.91 7.38 10.85
N LEU A 77 -18.58 6.35 10.08
CA LEU A 77 -18.90 4.98 10.44
C LEU A 77 -18.16 4.65 11.74
N LYS A 78 -18.90 4.57 12.86
CA LYS A 78 -18.38 4.25 14.18
C LYS A 78 -17.71 2.87 14.12
N GLY A 79 -16.38 2.84 14.12
CA GLY A 79 -15.58 1.61 14.02
C GLY A 79 -14.21 1.79 13.35
N PHE A 80 -13.98 2.92 12.66
CA PHE A 80 -12.70 3.31 12.04
C PHE A 80 -12.24 4.71 12.45
#